data_AF-A0A8R7V581-F1
#
_entry.id   AF-A0A8R7V581-F1
#
_cell.length_a   1.000
_cell.length_b   1.000
_cell.length_c   1.000
_cell.angle_alpha   90.00
_cell.angle_beta   90.00
_cell.angle_gamma   90.00
#
_symmetry.space_group_name_H-M   'P 1'
#
loop_
_entity.id
_entity.type
_entity.pdbx_description
1 polymer ?
#
loop_
_entity_poly.entity_id
_entity_poly.type
_entity_poly.pdbx_seq_one_letter_code
_entity_poly.pdbx_strand_id
1 'polypeptide(L)'
;MALMPVELCYATVASPVAAPSARRAPRRRAVVRCAASAPAPMGEKTEYRDGPLERAFMGLFARKMEKFAGRKKKPGPGGEEEKKAVWEWDYESFVDVSRRVMVGRSRAQQQEAVREVLLSMLPPGAPEQFKKLFPPTRWACEFNAALTVPFFHWLVGPSEVIEVEVDGVKQRSGVLIKKCRYLENSGCVGMCVNMCKIPTQSFFTDEFGLPLTMNPNFEDMSCEMIYGQVPPPLEEDPVSKQPCYPSLCSISTPSAAICPKIQN
;
A
#
# COMPACT_ATOMS: atom_id res chain seq x y z
N MET A 1 26.93 -27.31 -16.45
CA MET A 1 26.58 -28.70 -16.12
C MET A 1 26.39 -28.79 -14.61
N ALA A 2 25.15 -28.61 -14.15
CA ALA A 2 24.64 -28.99 -12.82
C ALA A 2 23.15 -28.60 -12.79
N LEU A 3 22.29 -29.57 -13.10
CA LEU A 3 20.86 -29.51 -12.80
C LEU A 3 20.71 -29.85 -11.31
N MET A 4 19.98 -29.03 -10.56
CA MET A 4 19.48 -29.42 -9.23
C MET A 4 17.97 -29.67 -9.31
N PRO A 5 17.42 -30.65 -8.57
CA PRO A 5 16.14 -31.27 -8.86
C PRO A 5 14.99 -30.59 -8.11
N VAL A 6 13.82 -30.54 -8.76
CA VAL A 6 12.55 -30.20 -8.11
C VAL A 6 11.98 -31.48 -7.49
N GLU A 7 11.96 -31.57 -6.16
CA GLU A 7 11.22 -32.61 -5.45
C GLU A 7 9.71 -32.39 -5.63
N LEU A 8 9.04 -33.31 -6.32
CA LEU A 8 7.59 -33.46 -6.24
C LEU A 8 7.27 -34.42 -5.09
N CYS A 9 6.74 -33.90 -3.98
CA CYS A 9 6.05 -34.73 -3.00
C CYS A 9 4.70 -35.20 -3.59
N TYR A 10 4.59 -36.50 -3.89
CA TYR A 10 3.32 -37.14 -4.23
C TYR A 10 2.64 -37.65 -2.96
N ALA A 11 1.43 -37.15 -2.68
CA ALA A 11 0.53 -37.80 -1.74
C ALA A 11 -0.24 -38.91 -2.49
N THR A 12 0.09 -40.17 -2.19
CA THR A 12 -0.64 -41.35 -2.65
C THR A 12 -1.82 -41.62 -1.72
N VAL A 13 -3.02 -41.71 -2.28
CA VAL A 13 -4.18 -42.32 -1.60
C VAL A 13 -4.52 -43.62 -2.33
N ALA A 14 -4.54 -44.71 -1.57
CA ALA A 14 -4.79 -46.07 -2.04
C ALA A 14 -6.30 -46.36 -2.28
N SER A 15 -6.57 -47.13 -3.36
CA SER A 15 -7.59 -48.16 -3.68
C SER A 15 -8.92 -48.30 -2.89
N PRO A 16 -10.03 -48.91 -3.42
CA PRO A 16 -10.05 -50.02 -4.41
C PRO A 16 -11.18 -50.08 -5.49
N VAL A 17 -10.89 -50.89 -6.54
CA VAL A 17 -11.72 -51.87 -7.31
C VAL A 17 -13.10 -51.50 -7.95
N ALA A 18 -13.07 -51.49 -9.30
CA ALA A 18 -14.00 -52.00 -10.35
C ALA A 18 -15.55 -51.91 -10.28
N ALA A 19 -16.17 -51.23 -11.28
CA ALA A 19 -17.04 -51.78 -12.36
C ALA A 19 -17.74 -50.63 -13.16
N PRO A 20 -18.21 -50.84 -14.41
CA PRO A 20 -18.35 -49.77 -15.41
C PRO A 20 -19.81 -49.33 -15.64
N SER A 21 -20.05 -48.03 -15.87
CA SER A 21 -21.01 -47.50 -16.87
C SER A 21 -21.21 -45.98 -16.71
N ALA A 22 -21.68 -45.35 -17.79
CA ALA A 22 -22.02 -43.94 -17.99
C ALA A 22 -20.85 -42.98 -18.27
N ARG A 23 -20.71 -42.63 -19.56
CA ARG A 23 -19.92 -41.51 -20.07
C ARG A 23 -20.39 -40.21 -19.40
N ARG A 24 -19.68 -39.75 -18.36
CA ARG A 24 -19.73 -38.36 -17.88
C ARG A 24 -18.59 -37.57 -18.52
N ALA A 25 -18.96 -36.53 -19.27
CA ALA A 25 -18.01 -35.58 -19.83
C ALA A 25 -17.10 -35.02 -18.72
N PRO A 26 -15.78 -34.84 -18.97
CA PRO A 26 -14.88 -34.34 -17.96
C PRO A 26 -15.22 -32.87 -17.70
N ARG A 27 -15.71 -32.57 -16.49
CA ARG A 27 -15.70 -31.21 -15.95
C ARG A 27 -14.24 -30.76 -15.92
N ARG A 28 -13.88 -29.87 -16.85
CA ARG A 28 -12.60 -29.17 -16.82
C ARG A 28 -12.50 -28.46 -15.47
N ARG A 29 -11.73 -29.03 -14.52
CA ARG A 29 -11.24 -28.29 -13.36
C ARG A 29 -10.38 -27.17 -13.93
N ALA A 30 -10.90 -25.95 -13.92
CA ALA A 30 -10.09 -24.77 -14.18
C ALA A 30 -9.07 -24.67 -13.03
N VAL A 31 -7.85 -25.13 -13.29
CA VAL A 31 -6.71 -24.84 -12.45
C VAL A 31 -6.39 -23.38 -12.69
N VAL A 32 -6.79 -22.50 -11.77
CA VAL A 32 -6.33 -21.12 -11.74
C VAL A 32 -4.85 -21.18 -11.35
N ARG A 33 -3.97 -21.10 -12.34
CA ARG A 33 -2.56 -20.84 -12.10
C ARG A 33 -2.44 -19.37 -11.71
N CYS A 34 -2.18 -19.09 -10.44
CA CYS A 34 -1.61 -17.80 -10.06
C CYS A 34 -0.24 -17.72 -10.73
N ALA A 35 -0.15 -16.97 -11.82
CA ALA A 35 1.14 -16.58 -12.36
C ALA A 35 1.78 -15.64 -11.33
N ALA A 36 2.93 -16.01 -10.79
CA ALA A 36 3.79 -15.04 -10.14
C ALA A 36 4.08 -13.95 -11.18
N SER A 37 3.47 -12.78 -11.01
CA SER A 37 3.83 -11.61 -11.80
C SER A 37 5.32 -11.36 -11.56
N ALA A 38 6.09 -11.19 -12.65
CA ALA A 38 7.49 -10.84 -12.53
C ALA A 38 7.62 -9.58 -11.64
N PRO A 39 8.62 -9.55 -10.73
CA PRO A 39 8.93 -8.37 -9.92
C PRO A 39 8.98 -7.12 -10.79
N ALA A 40 8.36 -6.02 -10.36
CA ALA A 40 8.41 -4.81 -11.13
C ALA A 40 9.84 -4.23 -11.10
N PRO A 41 10.40 -3.80 -12.24
CA PRO A 41 11.78 -3.34 -12.29
C PRO A 41 11.96 -2.07 -11.44
N MET A 42 12.90 -2.14 -10.49
CA MET A 42 13.31 -1.02 -9.64
C MET A 42 13.90 0.10 -10.51
N GLY A 43 13.39 1.33 -10.36
CA GLY A 43 13.90 2.51 -11.07
C GLY A 43 13.22 2.81 -12.42
N GLU A 44 12.39 1.90 -12.93
CA GLU A 44 11.53 2.19 -14.09
C GLU A 44 10.20 2.78 -13.61
N LYS A 45 9.86 3.98 -14.09
CA LYS A 45 8.55 4.61 -13.81
C LYS A 45 7.50 4.12 -14.80
N THR A 46 6.37 3.67 -14.27
CA THR A 46 5.18 3.31 -15.05
C THR A 46 4.46 4.57 -15.49
N GLU A 47 4.01 4.60 -16.75
CA GLU A 47 3.14 5.69 -17.25
C GLU A 47 1.69 5.41 -16.84
N TYR A 48 1.13 6.27 -15.99
CA TYR A 48 -0.27 6.20 -15.57
C TYR A 48 -1.09 7.26 -16.30
N ARG A 49 -2.31 6.90 -16.72
CA ARG A 49 -3.25 7.80 -17.39
C ARG A 49 -4.42 8.13 -16.47
N ASP A 50 -4.26 9.19 -15.69
CA ASP A 50 -5.30 9.66 -14.76
C ASP A 50 -6.40 10.44 -15.47
N GLY A 51 -7.65 10.02 -15.24
CA GLY A 51 -8.83 10.74 -15.69
C GLY A 51 -9.14 11.97 -14.84
N PRO A 52 -10.19 12.73 -15.19
CA PRO A 52 -10.57 13.94 -14.46
C PRO A 52 -10.97 13.67 -13.00
N LEU A 53 -11.59 12.53 -12.71
CA LEU A 53 -12.04 12.17 -11.37
C LEU A 53 -10.84 11.87 -10.45
N GLU A 54 -9.88 11.09 -10.94
CA GLU A 54 -8.63 10.79 -10.24
C GLU A 54 -7.85 12.08 -9.95
N ARG A 55 -7.76 12.99 -10.92
CA ARG A 55 -7.14 14.31 -10.73
C ARG A 55 -7.85 15.15 -9.67
N ALA A 56 -9.18 15.13 -9.64
CA ALA A 56 -9.95 15.82 -8.62
C ALA A 56 -9.67 15.27 -7.21
N PHE A 57 -9.60 13.94 -7.05
CA PHE A 57 -9.22 13.31 -5.78
C PHE A 57 -7.78 13.66 -5.38
N MET A 58 -6.82 13.56 -6.30
CA MET A 58 -5.44 13.97 -6.08
C MET A 58 -5.35 15.41 -5.58
N GLY A 59 -6.01 16.34 -6.26
CA GLY A 59 -6.00 17.75 -5.87
C GLY A 59 -6.67 18.02 -4.52
N LEU A 60 -7.75 17.28 -4.17
CA LEU A 60 -8.37 17.38 -2.86
C LEU A 60 -7.40 16.95 -1.74
N PHE A 61 -6.80 15.77 -1.87
CA PHE A 61 -5.84 15.24 -0.90
C PHE A 61 -4.61 16.16 -0.79
N ALA A 62 -4.04 16.57 -1.93
CA ALA A 62 -2.88 17.45 -1.95
C ALA A 62 -3.18 18.77 -1.22
N ARG A 63 -4.33 19.40 -1.47
CA ARG A 63 -4.74 20.63 -0.77
C ARG A 63 -4.87 20.44 0.74
N LYS A 64 -5.29 19.27 1.20
CA LYS A 64 -5.34 18.95 2.64
C LYS A 64 -3.94 18.80 3.23
N MET A 65 -3.05 18.09 2.54
CA MET A 65 -1.65 17.95 2.94
C MET A 65 -0.88 19.27 2.89
N GLU A 66 -1.22 20.19 1.97
CA GLU A 66 -0.56 21.49 1.86
C GLU A 66 -0.66 22.34 3.12
N LYS A 67 -1.70 22.14 3.94
CA LYS A 67 -1.83 22.78 5.26
C LYS A 67 -0.69 22.41 6.21
N PHE A 68 -0.10 21.23 5.99
CA PHE A 68 1.03 20.72 6.77
C PHE A 68 2.35 20.88 6.00
N ALA A 69 2.34 21.01 4.68
CA ALA A 69 3.58 21.17 3.91
C ALA A 69 4.33 22.46 4.26
N GLY A 70 5.67 22.42 4.25
CA GLY A 70 6.47 23.65 4.26
C GLY A 70 6.09 24.56 3.09
N ARG A 71 6.18 25.89 3.30
CA ARG A 71 5.94 26.90 2.26
C ARG A 71 6.83 26.64 1.04
N LYS A 72 6.31 26.83 -0.17
CA LYS A 72 7.19 26.78 -1.35
C LYS A 72 8.16 27.97 -1.26
N LYS A 73 9.41 27.77 -1.69
CA LYS A 73 10.32 28.91 -1.90
C LYS A 73 9.64 29.82 -2.92
N LYS A 74 9.38 31.09 -2.56
CA LYS A 74 8.85 32.08 -3.51
C LYS A 74 9.81 32.19 -4.70
N PRO A 75 9.30 32.25 -5.94
CA PRO A 75 10.13 32.62 -7.08
C PRO A 75 10.44 34.12 -6.96
N GLY A 76 11.56 34.44 -6.31
CA GLY A 76 12.06 35.81 -6.18
C GLY A 76 11.21 36.76 -5.31
N PRO A 77 11.67 38.02 -5.16
CA PRO A 77 10.92 39.05 -4.45
C PRO A 77 9.74 39.52 -5.31
N GLY A 78 8.53 39.09 -4.95
CA GLY A 78 7.28 39.53 -5.60
C GLY A 78 6.40 38.40 -6.18
N GLY A 79 6.90 37.16 -6.25
CA GLY A 79 6.09 36.03 -6.70
C GLY A 79 5.02 35.63 -5.68
N GLU A 80 3.75 35.75 -6.07
CA GLU A 80 2.64 35.11 -5.35
C GLU A 80 2.74 33.58 -5.56
N GLU A 81 2.43 32.80 -4.51
CA GLU A 81 2.23 31.36 -4.69
C GLU A 81 0.98 31.17 -5.57
N GLU A 82 1.19 30.84 -6.84
CA GLU A 82 0.10 30.46 -7.75
C GLU A 82 -0.65 29.25 -7.15
N LYS A 83 -1.90 29.48 -6.74
CA LYS A 83 -2.77 28.41 -6.26
C LYS A 83 -3.17 27.57 -7.46
N LYS A 84 -2.48 26.44 -7.68
CA LYS A 84 -2.88 25.45 -8.70
C LYS A 84 -4.35 25.09 -8.54
N ALA A 85 -5.10 25.16 -9.64
CA ALA A 85 -6.48 24.72 -9.64
C ALA A 85 -6.55 23.19 -9.44
N VAL A 86 -7.65 22.65 -8.88
CA VAL A 86 -7.71 21.23 -8.45
C VAL A 86 -7.46 20.24 -9.60
N TRP A 87 -7.76 20.63 -10.84
CA TRP A 87 -7.56 19.85 -12.07
C TRP A 87 -6.14 19.91 -12.66
N GLU A 88 -5.31 20.84 -12.19
CA GLU A 88 -3.89 20.99 -12.58
C GLU A 88 -2.96 20.12 -11.70
N TRP A 89 -3.54 19.39 -10.75
CA TRP A 89 -2.81 18.44 -9.93
C TRP A 89 -2.57 17.14 -10.69
N ASP A 90 -1.31 16.74 -10.71
CA ASP A 90 -0.85 15.43 -11.14
C ASP A 90 -0.25 14.68 -9.95
N TYR A 91 0.07 13.42 -10.19
CA TYR A 91 0.60 12.54 -9.16
C TYR A 91 1.98 12.97 -8.66
N GLU A 92 2.81 13.56 -9.53
CA GLU A 92 4.12 14.09 -9.11
C GLU A 92 3.95 15.28 -8.16
N SER A 93 3.04 16.21 -8.46
CA SER A 93 2.70 17.32 -7.56
C SER A 93 2.20 16.82 -6.20
N PHE A 94 1.40 15.73 -6.18
CA PHE A 94 0.95 15.09 -4.94
C PHE A 94 2.14 14.55 -4.11
N VAL A 95 3.04 13.79 -4.73
CA VAL A 95 4.26 13.25 -4.09
C VAL A 95 5.16 14.38 -3.59
N ASP A 96 5.27 15.48 -4.32
CA ASP A 96 6.04 16.65 -3.90
C ASP A 96 5.45 17.35 -2.67
N VAL A 97 4.12 17.39 -2.53
CA VAL A 97 3.49 17.85 -1.29
C VAL A 97 3.88 16.92 -0.15
N SER A 98 3.83 15.60 -0.33
CA SER A 98 4.25 14.64 0.69
C SER A 98 5.70 14.85 1.12
N ARG A 99 6.63 15.09 0.18
CA ARG A 99 8.02 15.43 0.50
C ARG A 99 8.10 16.68 1.38
N ARG A 100 7.35 17.73 1.04
CA ARG A 100 7.32 18.98 1.82
C ARG A 100 6.71 18.81 3.21
N VAL A 101 5.79 17.86 3.40
CA VAL A 101 5.29 17.51 4.74
C VAL A 101 6.40 16.90 5.59
N MET A 102 7.36 16.17 5.03
CA MET A 102 8.46 15.59 5.81
C MET A 102 9.53 16.59 6.25
N VAL A 103 9.69 17.72 5.56
CA VAL A 103 10.75 18.68 5.85
C VAL A 103 10.57 19.28 7.25
N GLY A 104 11.61 19.19 8.08
CA GLY A 104 11.62 19.76 9.43
C GLY A 104 10.75 19.02 10.45
N ARG A 105 10.28 17.81 10.14
CA ARG A 105 9.46 16.99 11.04
C ARG A 105 10.17 15.70 11.45
N SER A 106 10.01 15.30 12.71
CA SER A 106 10.32 13.94 13.15
C SER A 106 9.35 12.94 12.52
N ARG A 107 9.69 11.65 12.58
CA ARG A 107 8.82 10.56 12.15
C ARG A 107 7.41 10.66 12.77
N ALA A 108 7.33 10.84 14.08
CA ALA A 108 6.04 10.92 14.77
C ALA A 108 5.19 12.10 14.27
N GLN A 109 5.83 13.26 14.05
CA GLN A 109 5.14 14.44 13.50
C GLN A 109 4.69 14.26 12.04
N GLN A 110 5.45 13.51 11.23
CA GLN A 110 5.05 13.14 9.88
C GLN A 110 3.80 12.25 9.92
N GLN A 111 3.82 11.24 10.79
CA GLN A 111 2.74 10.27 10.91
C GLN A 111 1.45 10.94 11.39
N GLU A 112 1.53 11.81 12.40
CA GLU A 112 0.38 12.57 12.89
C GLU A 112 -0.19 13.51 11.84
N ALA A 113 0.66 14.22 11.07
CA ALA A 113 0.19 15.11 10.01
C ALA A 113 -0.63 14.37 8.94
N VAL A 114 -0.22 13.15 8.58
CA VAL A 114 -0.99 12.32 7.64
C VAL A 114 -2.26 11.79 8.28
N ARG A 115 -2.20 11.35 9.54
CA ARG A 115 -3.37 10.89 10.29
C ARG A 115 -4.46 11.98 10.35
N GLU A 116 -4.08 13.23 10.63
CA GLU A 116 -4.97 14.39 10.59
C GLU A 116 -5.56 14.65 9.20
N VAL A 117 -4.76 14.47 8.14
CA VAL A 117 -5.27 14.57 6.76
C VAL A 117 -6.34 13.51 6.52
N LEU A 118 -6.10 12.24 6.87
CA LEU A 118 -7.05 11.14 6.71
C LEU A 118 -8.34 11.37 7.51
N LEU A 119 -8.22 11.76 8.78
CA LEU A 119 -9.36 12.09 9.64
C LEU A 119 -10.21 13.20 9.06
N SER A 120 -9.57 14.24 8.51
CA SER A 120 -10.32 15.35 7.92
C SER A 120 -11.15 14.94 6.70
N MET A 121 -10.91 13.78 6.09
CA MET A 121 -11.70 13.29 4.96
C MET A 121 -13.01 12.63 5.39
N LEU A 122 -13.10 12.22 6.65
CA LEU A 122 -14.31 11.66 7.21
C LEU A 122 -15.31 12.78 7.57
N PRO A 123 -16.62 12.50 7.50
CA PRO A 123 -17.62 13.37 8.10
C PRO A 123 -17.40 13.53 9.62
N PRO A 124 -17.78 14.67 10.23
CA PRO A 124 -17.70 14.87 11.67
C PRO A 124 -18.44 13.78 12.46
N GLY A 125 -17.81 13.21 13.50
CA GLY A 125 -18.39 12.15 14.36
C GLY A 125 -18.43 10.75 13.74
N ALA A 126 -17.92 10.59 12.52
CA ALA A 126 -17.87 9.29 11.86
C ALA A 126 -16.91 8.28 12.52
N PRO A 127 -15.71 8.64 13.04
CA PRO A 127 -14.80 7.67 13.67
C PRO A 127 -15.44 6.89 14.84
N GLU A 128 -16.13 7.59 15.75
CA GLU A 128 -16.80 6.98 16.90
C GLU A 128 -18.00 6.13 16.48
N GLN A 129 -18.63 6.46 15.35
CA GLN A 129 -19.71 5.68 14.75
C GLN A 129 -19.19 4.44 14.02
N PHE A 130 -18.06 4.52 13.31
CA PHE A 130 -17.49 3.40 12.55
C PHE A 130 -17.10 2.23 13.47
N LYS A 131 -16.39 2.50 14.57
CA LYS A 131 -16.02 1.46 15.55
C LYS A 131 -17.23 0.71 16.12
N LYS A 132 -18.38 1.39 16.26
CA LYS A 132 -19.61 0.80 16.79
C LYS A 132 -20.41 0.06 15.73
N LEU A 133 -20.41 0.57 14.49
CA LEU A 133 -21.23 0.05 13.39
C LEU A 133 -20.54 -1.05 12.58
N PHE A 134 -19.20 -1.13 12.61
CA PHE A 134 -18.43 -2.09 11.83
C PHE A 134 -17.42 -2.82 12.72
N PRO A 135 -17.86 -3.83 13.50
CA PRO A 135 -16.92 -4.72 14.18
C PRO A 135 -16.00 -5.40 13.14
N PRO A 136 -14.74 -5.72 13.49
CA PRO A 136 -13.75 -6.33 12.60
C PRO A 136 -14.10 -7.80 12.33
N THR A 137 -15.20 -8.00 11.62
CA THR A 137 -15.66 -9.30 11.15
C THR A 137 -14.96 -9.65 9.85
N ARG A 138 -14.86 -10.95 9.54
CA ARG A 138 -14.38 -11.43 8.24
C ARG A 138 -15.08 -10.71 7.07
N TRP A 139 -16.40 -10.52 7.16
CA TRP A 139 -17.14 -9.81 6.13
C TRP A 139 -16.67 -8.36 5.95
N ALA A 140 -16.45 -7.62 7.06
CA ALA A 140 -15.94 -6.26 7.00
C ALA A 140 -14.53 -6.21 6.38
N CYS A 141 -13.66 -7.17 6.73
CA CYS A 141 -12.32 -7.28 6.15
C CYS A 141 -12.35 -7.57 4.64
N GLU A 142 -13.16 -8.54 4.20
CA GLU A 142 -13.32 -8.89 2.78
C GLU A 142 -13.97 -7.76 1.98
N PHE A 143 -14.96 -7.06 2.56
CA PHE A 143 -15.61 -5.90 1.94
C PHE A 143 -14.62 -4.74 1.74
N ASN A 144 -13.83 -4.39 2.75
CA ASN A 144 -12.83 -3.33 2.63
C ASN A 144 -11.74 -3.70 1.62
N ALA A 145 -11.26 -4.95 1.60
CA ALA A 145 -10.33 -5.40 0.57
C ALA A 145 -10.91 -5.26 -0.85
N ALA A 146 -12.16 -5.67 -1.04
CA ALA A 146 -12.85 -5.56 -2.33
C ALA A 146 -13.08 -4.10 -2.77
N LEU A 147 -13.36 -3.19 -1.82
CA LEU A 147 -13.55 -1.77 -2.08
C LEU A 147 -12.22 -1.06 -2.39
N THR A 148 -11.14 -1.45 -1.73
CA THR A 148 -9.81 -0.84 -1.87
C THR A 148 -9.27 -0.92 -3.29
N VAL A 149 -9.47 -2.05 -3.97
CA VAL A 149 -8.97 -2.27 -5.34
C VAL A 149 -9.48 -1.19 -6.33
N PRO A 150 -10.80 -1.01 -6.54
CA PRO A 150 -11.29 0.03 -7.45
C PRO A 150 -11.11 1.45 -6.90
N PHE A 151 -11.27 1.66 -5.59
CA PHE A 151 -11.30 3.00 -5.02
C PHE A 151 -9.91 3.65 -4.93
N PHE A 152 -8.89 2.87 -4.59
CA PHE A 152 -7.53 3.37 -4.42
C PHE A 152 -6.59 3.04 -5.60
N HIS A 153 -7.09 2.44 -6.69
CA HIS A 153 -6.30 2.17 -7.89
C HIS A 153 -5.50 3.39 -8.38
N TRP A 154 -6.10 4.59 -8.38
CA TRP A 154 -5.42 5.82 -8.79
C TRP A 154 -4.24 6.18 -7.87
N LEU A 155 -4.34 5.85 -6.58
CA LEU A 155 -3.38 6.19 -5.55
C LEU A 155 -2.23 5.18 -5.51
N VAL A 156 -2.55 3.88 -5.46
CA VAL A 156 -1.56 2.84 -5.23
C VAL A 156 -1.16 2.08 -6.49
N GLY A 157 -1.92 2.20 -7.58
CA GLY A 157 -1.70 1.48 -8.83
C GLY A 157 -2.47 0.15 -8.93
N PRO A 158 -2.14 -0.69 -9.93
CA PRO A 158 -2.80 -1.97 -10.17
C PRO A 158 -2.76 -2.88 -8.93
N SER A 159 -3.92 -3.36 -8.52
CA SER A 159 -4.08 -4.22 -7.35
C SER A 159 -5.14 -5.30 -7.55
N GLU A 160 -5.08 -6.36 -6.76
CA GLU A 160 -6.07 -7.44 -6.77
C GLU A 160 -6.30 -8.01 -5.37
N VAL A 161 -7.51 -8.53 -5.14
CA VAL A 161 -7.86 -9.19 -3.87
C VAL A 161 -7.31 -10.61 -3.85
N ILE A 162 -6.49 -10.91 -2.86
CA ILE A 162 -5.87 -12.21 -2.61
C ILE A 162 -6.46 -12.90 -1.37
N GLU A 163 -6.29 -14.21 -1.30
CA GLU A 163 -6.59 -14.99 -0.08
C GLU A 163 -5.40 -14.90 0.88
N VAL A 164 -5.70 -14.66 2.15
CA VAL A 164 -4.73 -14.57 3.25
C VAL A 164 -5.25 -15.36 4.43
N GLU A 165 -4.35 -15.73 5.34
CA GLU A 165 -4.70 -16.38 6.59
C GLU A 165 -4.50 -15.38 7.75
N VAL A 166 -5.57 -15.12 8.50
CA VAL A 166 -5.55 -14.25 9.67
C VAL A 166 -6.09 -15.07 10.84
N ASP A 167 -5.30 -15.21 11.90
CA ASP A 167 -5.63 -15.99 13.10
C ASP A 167 -6.13 -17.42 12.79
N GLY A 168 -5.49 -18.07 11.81
CA GLY A 168 -5.83 -19.43 11.37
C GLY A 168 -7.06 -19.51 10.45
N VAL A 169 -7.67 -18.38 10.09
CA VAL A 169 -8.84 -18.31 9.21
C VAL A 169 -8.45 -17.81 7.83
N LYS A 170 -8.71 -18.61 6.80
CA LYS A 170 -8.57 -18.21 5.40
C LYS A 170 -9.71 -17.32 4.97
N GLN A 171 -9.38 -16.16 4.43
CA GLN A 171 -10.34 -15.14 3.99
C GLN A 171 -9.78 -14.30 2.83
N ARG A 172 -10.66 -13.70 2.03
CA ARG A 172 -10.29 -12.83 0.90
C ARG A 172 -10.12 -11.37 1.32
N SER A 173 -9.35 -11.16 2.39
CA SER A 173 -9.14 -9.84 2.99
C SER A 173 -7.76 -9.24 2.69
N GLY A 174 -6.96 -9.89 1.85
CA GLY A 174 -5.69 -9.35 1.37
C GLY A 174 -5.87 -8.58 0.07
N VAL A 175 -5.12 -7.50 -0.11
CA VAL A 175 -4.98 -6.77 -1.37
C VAL A 175 -3.51 -6.76 -1.74
N LEU A 176 -3.18 -7.32 -2.90
CA LEU A 176 -1.84 -7.25 -3.47
C LEU A 176 -1.78 -6.09 -4.46
N ILE A 177 -0.98 -5.08 -4.15
CA ILE A 177 -0.60 -4.01 -5.07
C ILE A 177 0.62 -4.49 -5.85
N LYS A 178 0.48 -4.67 -7.16
CA LYS A 178 1.51 -5.30 -8.01
C LYS A 178 2.74 -4.42 -8.16
N LYS A 179 2.52 -3.11 -8.24
CA LYS A 179 3.56 -2.07 -8.21
C LYS A 179 2.96 -0.83 -7.56
N CYS A 180 3.45 -0.48 -6.38
CA CYS A 180 2.97 0.64 -5.60
C CYS A 180 3.42 1.95 -6.23
N ARG A 181 2.47 2.64 -6.88
CA ARG A 181 2.68 3.93 -7.53
C ARG A 181 3.30 4.96 -6.59
N TYR A 182 2.89 4.99 -5.32
CA TYR A 182 3.46 5.92 -4.34
C TYR A 182 4.93 5.63 -4.01
N LEU A 183 5.27 4.36 -3.81
CA LEU A 183 6.64 3.94 -3.54
C LEU A 183 7.54 4.18 -4.77
N GLU A 184 7.06 3.81 -5.96
CA GLU A 184 7.73 4.02 -7.26
C GLU A 184 8.03 5.51 -7.51
N ASN A 185 7.04 6.40 -7.40
CA ASN A 185 7.23 7.83 -7.68
C ASN A 185 8.00 8.56 -6.57
N SER A 186 7.84 8.15 -5.30
CA SER A 186 8.60 8.77 -4.21
C SER A 186 10.06 8.36 -4.22
N GLY A 187 10.35 7.10 -4.59
CA GLY A 187 11.69 6.51 -4.53
C GLY A 187 12.29 6.57 -3.12
N CYS A 188 11.45 6.56 -2.08
CA CYS A 188 11.88 6.84 -0.71
C CYS A 188 11.20 5.91 0.30
N VAL A 189 12.02 5.05 0.92
CA VAL A 189 11.60 4.15 2.00
C VAL A 189 10.96 4.91 3.17
N GLY A 190 11.56 6.02 3.59
CA GLY A 190 11.01 6.86 4.66
C GLY A 190 9.63 7.44 4.34
N MET A 191 9.38 7.82 3.09
CA MET A 191 8.04 8.26 2.65
C MET A 191 7.05 7.10 2.70
N CYS A 192 7.43 5.92 2.23
CA CYS A 192 6.57 4.74 2.29
C CYS A 192 6.18 4.41 3.74
N VAL A 193 7.14 4.39 4.66
CA VAL A 193 6.90 4.04 6.06
C VAL A 193 6.11 5.14 6.79
N ASN A 194 6.56 6.40 6.73
CA ASN A 194 6.04 7.46 7.59
C ASN A 194 4.84 8.21 7.01
N MET A 195 4.66 8.19 5.69
CA MET A 195 3.59 8.92 5.02
C MET A 195 2.47 8.02 4.49
N CYS A 196 2.73 6.71 4.34
CA CYS A 196 1.74 5.76 3.82
C CYS A 196 1.44 4.67 4.85
N LYS A 197 2.40 3.78 5.11
CA LYS A 197 2.18 2.57 5.93
C LYS A 197 1.69 2.90 7.34
N ILE A 198 2.51 3.53 8.17
CA ILE A 198 2.18 3.69 9.59
C ILE A 198 0.90 4.52 9.80
N PRO A 199 0.73 5.67 9.13
CA PRO A 199 -0.50 6.45 9.30
C PRO A 199 -1.76 5.72 8.83
N THR A 200 -1.68 4.94 7.75
CA THR A 200 -2.82 4.19 7.22
C THR A 200 -3.17 3.02 8.15
N GLN A 201 -2.18 2.28 8.65
CA GLN A 201 -2.39 1.21 9.62
C GLN A 201 -3.05 1.74 10.90
N SER A 202 -2.55 2.86 11.45
CA SER A 202 -3.15 3.51 12.61
C SER A 202 -4.54 4.05 12.33
N PHE A 203 -4.77 4.67 11.17
CA PHE A 203 -6.11 5.16 10.83
C PHE A 203 -7.14 4.02 10.77
N PHE A 204 -6.83 2.93 10.07
CA PHE A 204 -7.76 1.80 9.98
C PHE A 204 -7.93 1.07 11.32
N THR A 205 -6.83 0.81 12.02
CA THR A 205 -6.86 0.05 13.29
C THR A 205 -7.45 0.88 14.42
N ASP A 206 -6.93 2.09 14.61
CA ASP A 206 -7.21 2.91 15.78
C ASP A 206 -8.43 3.81 15.59
N GLU A 207 -8.76 4.26 14.36
CA GLU A 207 -9.91 5.15 14.12
C GLU A 207 -11.10 4.41 13.51
N PHE A 208 -10.86 3.57 12.51
CA PHE A 208 -11.91 2.82 11.83
C PHE A 208 -12.31 1.54 12.58
N GLY A 209 -11.46 1.05 13.50
CA GLY A 209 -11.72 -0.18 14.27
C GLY A 209 -11.53 -1.47 13.46
N LEU A 210 -10.85 -1.38 12.32
CA LEU A 210 -10.57 -2.51 11.43
C LEU A 210 -9.05 -2.69 11.32
N PRO A 211 -8.47 -3.70 11.99
CA PRO A 211 -7.03 -3.94 11.91
C PRO A 211 -6.54 -4.04 10.46
N LEU A 212 -5.42 -3.39 10.17
CA LEU A 212 -4.79 -3.42 8.86
C LEU A 212 -3.27 -3.50 9.02
N THR A 213 -2.68 -4.51 8.41
CA THR A 213 -1.22 -4.61 8.23
C THR A 213 -0.88 -4.33 6.77
N MET A 214 0.16 -3.54 6.53
CA MET A 214 0.67 -3.25 5.18
C MET A 214 2.12 -3.71 5.06
N ASN A 215 2.43 -4.56 4.09
CA ASN A 215 3.78 -5.10 3.86
C ASN A 215 4.32 -4.61 2.52
N PRO A 216 5.05 -3.48 2.48
CA PRO A 216 5.73 -3.05 1.26
C PRO A 216 6.93 -3.95 0.98
N ASN A 217 7.11 -4.31 -0.29
CA ASN A 217 8.32 -4.93 -0.78
C ASN A 217 9.14 -3.87 -1.50
N PHE A 218 10.32 -3.57 -0.95
CA PHE A 218 11.19 -2.53 -1.47
C PHE A 218 12.05 -3.00 -2.65
N GLU A 219 12.11 -4.30 -2.94
CA GLU A 219 12.87 -4.84 -4.07
C GLU A 219 12.08 -4.74 -5.39
N ASP A 220 10.80 -5.06 -5.34
CA ASP A 220 9.91 -5.11 -6.52
C ASP A 220 8.83 -4.01 -6.53
N MET A 221 8.88 -3.11 -5.55
CA MET A 221 7.93 -2.01 -5.35
C MET A 221 6.48 -2.45 -5.08
N SER A 222 6.18 -3.72 -4.83
CA SER A 222 4.84 -4.20 -4.51
C SER A 222 4.46 -3.85 -3.06
N CYS A 223 3.18 -4.01 -2.70
CA CYS A 223 2.74 -3.89 -1.33
C CYS A 223 1.50 -4.74 -1.05
N GLU A 224 1.52 -5.51 0.03
CA GLU A 224 0.34 -6.22 0.51
C GLU A 224 -0.39 -5.38 1.56
N MET A 225 -1.72 -5.38 1.53
CA MET A 225 -2.58 -4.81 2.56
C MET A 225 -3.48 -5.93 3.09
N ILE A 226 -3.42 -6.23 4.39
CA ILE A 226 -4.10 -7.37 5.00
C ILE A 226 -5.10 -6.83 6.03
N TYR A 227 -6.38 -6.80 5.63
CA TYR A 227 -7.45 -6.41 6.54
C TYR A 227 -7.78 -7.54 7.52
N GLY A 228 -7.96 -7.18 8.79
CA GLY A 228 -8.16 -8.08 9.91
C GLY A 228 -6.86 -8.47 10.64
N GLN A 229 -5.69 -8.23 10.04
CA GLN A 229 -4.42 -8.49 10.71
C GLN A 229 -4.01 -7.27 11.54
N VAL A 230 -3.62 -7.50 12.79
CA VAL A 230 -3.10 -6.45 13.66
C VAL A 230 -1.69 -6.08 13.20
N PRO A 231 -1.41 -4.78 12.95
CA PRO A 231 -0.09 -4.34 12.56
C PRO A 231 0.90 -4.54 13.71
N PRO A 232 2.13 -5.01 13.44
CA PRO A 232 3.16 -5.09 14.47
C PRO A 232 3.60 -3.69 14.91
N PRO A 233 4.15 -3.55 16.13
CA PRO A 233 4.91 -2.35 16.50
C PRO A 233 6.04 -2.10 15.51
N LEU A 234 6.39 -0.83 15.28
CA LEU A 234 7.40 -0.47 14.26
C LEU A 234 8.74 -1.17 14.52
N GLU A 235 9.15 -1.31 15.78
CA GLU A 235 10.42 -1.92 16.19
C GLU A 235 10.51 -3.41 15.82
N GLU A 236 9.37 -4.09 15.71
CA GLU A 236 9.25 -5.50 15.31
C GLU A 236 8.98 -5.65 13.81
N ASP A 237 8.51 -4.58 13.16
CA ASP A 237 8.19 -4.56 11.75
C ASP A 237 9.47 -4.63 10.89
N PRO A 238 9.54 -5.53 9.88
CA PRO A 238 10.69 -5.62 8.97
C PRO A 238 11.10 -4.29 8.33
N VAL A 239 10.14 -3.38 8.10
CA VAL A 239 10.43 -2.07 7.49
C VAL A 239 11.34 -1.20 8.36
N SER A 240 11.43 -1.44 9.68
CA SER A 240 12.32 -0.69 10.58
C SER A 240 13.80 -0.88 10.27
N LYS A 241 14.15 -1.95 9.57
CA LYS A 241 15.52 -2.32 9.23
C LYS A 241 15.87 -2.02 7.77
N GLN A 242 14.96 -1.39 7.03
CA GLN A 242 15.14 -1.19 5.60
C GLN A 242 16.16 -0.07 5.30
N PRO A 243 17.20 -0.32 4.48
CA PRO A 243 18.10 0.73 3.98
C PRO A 243 17.41 1.63 2.94
N CYS A 244 17.89 2.86 2.75
CA CYS A 244 17.39 3.68 1.64
C CYS A 244 17.85 3.11 0.29
N TYR A 245 17.22 3.52 -0.81
CA TYR A 245 17.63 3.16 -2.17
C TYR A 245 18.96 3.82 -2.56
N PRO A 246 20.06 3.07 -2.80
CA PRO A 246 21.36 3.67 -3.09
C PRO A 246 21.39 4.51 -4.38
N SER A 247 20.65 4.09 -5.40
CA SER A 247 20.61 4.74 -6.72
C SER A 247 19.55 5.84 -6.86
N LEU A 248 18.59 5.92 -5.95
CA LEU A 248 17.44 6.84 -6.04
C LEU A 248 17.41 7.90 -4.93
N CYS A 249 18.11 7.66 -3.81
CA CYS A 249 18.02 8.49 -2.63
C CYS A 249 19.36 9.21 -2.37
N SER A 250 19.36 10.54 -2.47
CA SER A 250 20.56 11.37 -2.29
C SER A 250 21.16 11.34 -0.89
N ILE A 251 20.36 10.98 0.13
CA ILE A 251 20.80 10.80 1.52
C ILE A 251 21.16 9.34 1.83
N SER A 252 21.12 8.45 0.84
CA SER A 252 21.53 7.06 1.02
C SER A 252 23.03 6.98 1.22
N THR A 253 23.44 6.35 2.31
CA THR A 253 24.82 5.95 2.53
C THR A 253 24.92 4.47 2.17
N PRO A 254 25.72 4.06 1.17
CA PRO A 254 25.77 2.66 0.72
C PRO A 254 26.09 1.62 1.83
N SER A 255 26.78 2.05 2.89
CA SER A 255 27.11 1.21 4.05
C SER A 255 26.11 1.27 5.20
N ALA A 256 25.11 2.15 5.15
CA ALA A 256 24.12 2.25 6.22
C ALA A 256 23.08 1.13 6.08
N ALA A 257 22.97 0.30 7.12
CA ALA A 257 22.01 -0.79 7.15
C ALA A 257 20.54 -0.32 7.23
N ILE A 258 20.30 0.89 7.74
CA ILE A 258 18.95 1.41 8.00
C ILE A 258 18.83 2.82 7.41
N CYS A 259 17.68 3.10 6.78
CA CYS A 259 17.38 4.42 6.26
C CYS A 259 17.19 5.42 7.42
N PRO A 260 17.94 6.54 7.48
CA PRO A 260 17.87 7.49 8.59
C PRO A 260 16.48 8.15 8.74
N LYS A 261 15.65 8.11 7.70
CA LYS A 261 14.26 8.60 7.74
C LYS A 261 13.30 7.67 8.47
N ILE A 262 13.69 6.44 8.78
CA ILE A 262 12.90 5.51 9.60
C ILE A 262 13.26 5.65 11.08
N GLN A 263 14.50 6.04 11.37
CA GLN A 263 15.03 6.18 12.72
C GLN A 263 14.64 7.52 13.40
N ASN A 264 14.47 8.59 12.62
CA ASN A 264 14.26 9.96 13.09
C ASN A 264 12.90 10.55 12.72
#